data_AF-A0A328F9N8-F1
#
_entry.id   AF-A0A328F9N8-F1
#
_cell.length_a   1.000
_cell.length_b   1.000
_cell.length_c   1.000
_cell.angle_alpha   90.00
_cell.angle_beta   90.00
_cell.angle_gamma   90.00
#
_symmetry.space_group_name_H-M   'P 1'
#
loop_
_entity.id
_entity.type
_entity.pdbx_description
1 polymer ?
#
loop_
_entity_poly.entity_id
_entity_poly.type
_entity_poly.pdbx_seq_one_letter_code
_entity_poly.pdbx_strand_id
1 'polypeptide(L)'
;MKIAITALGQNLDAQVSNKPGTASHLLVMDMLSKELQWFEGPMKSGPGTGLQFITMAINEKCDAFLTGWLNPVGQRQLEARGITVVTGMTGKAAQVLEQFEREHVADSAALPKESLGTSLLPNARAVTNACRQALTQIGSMLPVIAGVVFLTGLLTAFIPQRILSDFFSGNTLQGVFKGALVGSLFTGNPANSYVIGKSLLDQGIGIGVVIALICAWVTVGIVQLPAESAALGKRFAVARNFLCFILSMGIALVMVGIM
;
A
#
# COMPACT_ATOMS: atom_id res chain seq x y z
N MET A 1 31.51 18.79 4.92
CA MET A 1 30.22 18.56 4.25
C MET A 1 30.29 17.20 3.62
N LYS A 2 29.33 16.31 3.88
CA LYS A 2 29.31 14.97 3.31
C LYS A 2 28.34 14.90 2.14
N ILE A 3 28.83 14.48 0.98
CA ILE A 3 28.06 14.38 -0.25
C ILE A 3 27.91 12.91 -0.63
N ALA A 4 26.67 12.45 -0.75
CA ALA A 4 26.34 11.11 -1.25
C ALA A 4 26.05 11.17 -2.75
N ILE A 5 26.67 10.27 -3.52
CA ILE A 5 26.49 10.12 -4.97
C ILE A 5 26.13 8.67 -5.27
N THR A 6 25.02 8.45 -5.97
CA THR A 6 24.65 7.11 -6.44
C THR A 6 25.40 6.76 -7.73
N ALA A 7 26.17 5.67 -7.72
CA ALA A 7 27.03 5.30 -8.84
C ALA A 7 26.92 3.82 -9.23
N LEU A 8 27.37 3.51 -10.45
CA LEU A 8 27.46 2.15 -10.98
C LEU A 8 28.78 1.45 -10.64
N GLY A 9 29.69 2.09 -9.91
CA GLY A 9 30.98 1.55 -9.51
C GLY A 9 31.55 2.26 -8.28
N GLN A 10 32.72 1.79 -7.81
CA GLN A 10 33.34 2.18 -6.54
C GLN A 10 34.24 3.43 -6.63
N ASN A 11 34.53 3.89 -7.85
CA ASN A 11 35.51 4.95 -8.11
C ASN A 11 34.84 6.23 -8.59
N LEU A 12 35.54 7.37 -8.48
CA LEU A 12 35.06 8.67 -8.97
C LEU A 12 34.89 8.75 -10.50
N ASP A 13 35.51 7.82 -11.22
CA ASP A 13 35.30 7.62 -12.66
C ASP A 13 34.02 6.87 -13.01
N ALA A 14 33.33 6.32 -12.01
CA ALA A 14 32.10 5.58 -12.22
C ALA A 14 30.98 6.51 -12.70
N GLN A 15 30.11 5.95 -13.54
CA GLN A 15 28.96 6.66 -14.05
C GLN A 15 27.90 6.80 -12.94
N VAL A 16 27.34 8.00 -12.82
CA VAL A 16 26.23 8.28 -11.90
C VAL A 16 25.00 7.52 -12.35
N SER A 17 24.31 6.93 -11.40
CA SER A 17 23.13 6.12 -11.66
C SER A 17 21.95 7.00 -12.11
N ASN A 18 21.16 6.51 -13.06
CA ASN A 18 19.95 7.21 -13.50
C ASN A 18 18.90 7.24 -12.37
N LYS A 19 18.81 6.17 -11.58
CA LYS A 19 17.93 6.09 -10.40
C LYS A 19 18.66 5.38 -9.27
N PRO A 20 18.41 5.70 -7.99
CA PRO A 20 19.04 5.02 -6.86
C PRO A 20 18.80 3.51 -6.88
N GLY A 21 17.63 3.04 -7.33
CA GLY A 21 17.33 1.61 -7.43
C GLY A 21 18.14 0.82 -8.47
N THR A 22 18.85 1.54 -9.35
CA THR A 22 19.76 0.98 -10.36
C THR A 22 21.23 1.17 -10.01
N ALA A 23 21.53 1.87 -8.91
CA ALA A 23 22.89 2.05 -8.44
C ALA A 23 23.42 0.74 -7.86
N SER A 24 24.72 0.50 -8.03
CA SER A 24 25.42 -0.60 -7.36
C SER A 24 26.13 -0.13 -6.09
N HIS A 25 26.53 1.15 -6.04
CA HIS A 25 27.28 1.71 -4.91
C HIS A 25 26.79 3.12 -4.55
N LEU A 26 26.93 3.45 -3.27
CA LEU A 26 26.82 4.82 -2.75
C LEU A 26 28.21 5.34 -2.46
N LEU A 27 28.65 6.36 -3.18
CA LEU A 27 29.90 7.06 -2.92
C LEU A 27 29.60 8.20 -1.95
N VAL A 28 30.26 8.22 -0.80
CA VAL A 28 30.17 9.28 0.19
C VAL A 28 31.51 9.99 0.25
N MET A 29 31.53 11.27 -0.12
CA MET A 29 32.73 12.09 -0.05
C MET A 29 32.60 13.13 1.05
N ASP A 30 33.61 13.23 1.92
CA ASP A 30 33.73 14.37 2.82
C ASP A 30 34.56 15.47 2.16
N MET A 31 33.93 16.62 1.95
CA MET A 31 34.55 17.81 1.34
C MET A 31 35.68 18.41 2.19
N LEU A 32 35.74 18.11 3.48
CA LEU A 32 36.79 18.62 4.37
C LEU A 32 38.07 17.79 4.30
N SER A 33 37.96 16.46 4.31
CA SER A 33 39.11 15.55 4.26
C SER A 33 39.47 15.10 2.84
N LYS A 34 38.58 15.33 1.85
CA LYS A 34 38.64 14.78 0.50
C LYS A 34 38.71 13.25 0.48
N GLU A 35 38.28 12.59 1.54
CA GLU A 35 38.23 11.14 1.62
C GLU A 35 36.97 10.60 0.93
N LEU A 36 37.18 9.57 0.09
CA LEU A 36 36.12 8.84 -0.59
C LEU A 36 35.82 7.56 0.19
N GLN A 37 34.59 7.46 0.70
CA GLN A 37 34.04 6.21 1.21
C GLN A 37 33.03 5.67 0.20
N TRP A 38 32.96 4.35 0.06
CA TRP A 38 31.98 3.72 -0.80
C TRP A 38 31.25 2.62 -0.03
N PHE A 39 29.95 2.54 -0.25
CA PHE A 39 29.07 1.54 0.36
C PHE A 39 28.42 0.72 -0.74
N GLU A 40 28.42 -0.59 -0.56
CA GLU A 40 27.79 -1.50 -1.51
C GLU A 40 26.27 -1.50 -1.33
N GLY A 41 25.56 -1.37 -2.45
CA GLY A 41 24.12 -1.48 -2.51
C GLY A 41 23.63 -2.93 -2.57
N PRO A 42 22.31 -3.15 -2.48
CA PRO A 42 21.76 -4.50 -2.59
C PRO A 42 22.02 -5.10 -3.98
N MET A 43 22.59 -6.31 -4.01
CA MET A 43 22.98 -7.05 -5.22
C MET A 43 21.85 -7.33 -6.23
N LYS A 44 20.58 -7.12 -5.87
CA LYS A 44 19.42 -7.34 -6.76
C LYS A 44 18.57 -6.08 -6.84
N SER A 45 18.40 -5.53 -8.04
CA SER A 45 17.38 -4.51 -8.31
C SER A 45 15.99 -5.13 -8.12
N GLY A 46 15.23 -4.57 -7.18
CA GLY A 46 13.87 -4.96 -6.88
C GLY A 46 13.06 -3.82 -6.25
N PRO A 47 11.78 -4.05 -5.93
CA PRO A 47 10.96 -3.08 -5.23
C PRO A 47 11.58 -2.74 -3.86
N GLY A 48 11.92 -1.48 -3.63
CA GLY A 48 12.53 -1.01 -2.37
C GLY A 48 14.05 -0.85 -2.38
N THR A 49 14.76 -1.30 -3.42
CA THR A 49 16.24 -1.12 -3.55
C THR A 49 16.66 0.36 -3.45
N GLY A 50 15.88 1.27 -4.06
CA GLY A 50 16.16 2.71 -3.97
C GLY A 50 16.01 3.31 -2.57
N LEU A 51 15.16 2.72 -1.71
CA LEU A 51 14.97 3.19 -0.33
C LEU A 51 16.18 2.87 0.56
N GLN A 52 16.91 1.80 0.24
CA GLN A 52 18.12 1.44 0.99
C GLN A 52 19.22 2.48 0.79
N PHE A 53 19.45 2.94 -0.44
CA PHE A 53 20.41 4.01 -0.71
C PHE A 53 20.06 5.33 -0.02
N ILE A 54 18.77 5.66 0.03
CA ILE A 54 18.26 6.81 0.80
C ILE A 54 18.57 6.61 2.30
N THR A 55 18.32 5.41 2.83
CA THR A 55 18.57 5.09 4.24
C THR A 55 20.06 5.13 4.58
N MET A 56 20.93 4.64 3.69
CA MET A 56 22.38 4.69 3.85
C MET A 56 22.89 6.12 3.90
N ALA A 57 22.45 6.98 2.98
CA ALA A 57 22.83 8.40 2.99
C ALA A 57 22.40 9.12 4.28
N ILE A 58 21.24 8.75 4.82
CA ILE A 58 20.75 9.28 6.09
C ILE A 58 21.59 8.78 7.28
N ASN A 59 21.95 7.50 7.31
CA ASN A 59 22.76 6.92 8.39
C ASN A 59 24.18 7.49 8.42
N GLU A 60 24.76 7.75 7.25
CA GLU A 60 26.08 8.38 7.10
C GLU A 60 26.08 9.89 7.37
N LYS A 61 24.90 10.46 7.64
CA LYS A 61 24.66 11.89 7.91
C LYS A 61 25.17 12.77 6.76
N CYS A 62 24.80 12.41 5.53
CA CYS A 62 25.13 13.21 4.36
C CYS A 62 24.33 14.52 4.35
N ASP A 63 24.98 15.62 3.95
CA ASP A 63 24.35 16.94 3.80
C ASP A 63 23.72 17.10 2.41
N ALA A 64 24.24 16.39 1.41
CA ALA A 64 23.72 16.43 0.04
C ALA A 64 23.64 15.02 -0.58
N PHE A 65 22.66 14.83 -1.47
CA PHE A 65 22.41 13.59 -2.19
C PHE A 65 22.25 13.86 -3.69
N LEU A 66 23.19 13.35 -4.49
CA LEU A 66 23.27 13.54 -5.94
C LEU A 66 22.84 12.27 -6.68
N THR A 67 21.86 12.42 -7.58
CA THR A 67 21.34 11.31 -8.39
C THR A 67 20.78 11.81 -9.72
N GLY A 68 20.66 10.93 -10.73
CA GLY A 68 20.00 11.29 -11.99
C GLY A 68 18.53 11.64 -11.79
N TRP A 69 17.75 10.73 -11.20
CA TRP A 69 16.32 10.92 -10.95
C TRP A 69 15.90 10.30 -9.62
N LEU A 70 14.99 10.97 -8.91
CA LEU A 70 14.40 10.51 -7.65
C LEU A 70 12.87 10.66 -7.67
N ASN A 71 12.18 9.70 -7.07
CA ASN A 71 10.73 9.78 -6.86
C ASN A 71 10.40 10.89 -5.83
N PRO A 72 9.33 11.70 -6.01
CA PRO A 72 8.85 12.69 -5.03
C PRO A 72 8.74 12.20 -3.58
N VAL A 73 8.39 10.92 -3.35
CA VAL A 73 8.34 10.33 -2.00
C VAL A 73 9.74 10.21 -1.40
N GLY A 74 10.73 9.77 -2.17
CA GLY A 74 12.11 9.63 -1.72
C GLY A 74 12.78 10.99 -1.48
N GLN A 75 12.47 11.96 -2.34
CA GLN A 75 12.94 13.35 -2.17
C GLN A 75 12.47 13.94 -0.84
N ARG A 76 11.17 13.82 -0.52
CA ARG A 76 10.62 14.28 0.76
C ARG A 76 11.28 13.62 1.98
N GLN A 77 11.70 12.36 1.88
CA GLN A 77 12.35 11.66 2.99
C GLN A 77 13.75 12.19 3.30
N LEU A 78 14.50 12.55 2.26
CA LEU A 78 15.82 13.15 2.39
C LEU A 78 15.70 14.61 2.88
N GLU A 79 14.82 15.39 2.25
CA GLU A 79 14.59 16.79 2.61
C GLU A 79 14.05 16.95 4.04
N ALA A 80 13.15 16.06 4.50
CA ALA A 80 12.65 16.07 5.87
C ALA A 80 13.73 15.84 6.94
N ARG A 81 14.90 15.31 6.55
CA ARG A 81 16.07 15.12 7.41
C ARG A 81 17.18 16.15 7.15
N GLY A 82 16.88 17.19 6.37
CA GLY A 82 17.82 18.28 6.08
C GLY A 82 18.89 17.93 5.03
N ILE A 83 18.67 16.89 4.23
CA ILE A 83 19.60 16.49 3.16
C ILE A 83 19.16 17.14 1.85
N THR A 84 20.03 17.95 1.25
CA THR A 84 19.77 18.62 -0.03
C THR A 84 19.82 17.59 -1.17
N VAL A 85 18.73 17.47 -1.93
CA VAL A 85 18.66 16.54 -3.05
C VAL A 85 18.87 17.30 -4.35
N VAL A 86 19.88 16.91 -5.13
CA VAL A 86 20.09 17.42 -6.49
C VAL A 86 19.83 16.30 -7.48
N THR A 87 18.84 16.54 -8.35
CA THR A 87 18.45 15.63 -9.43
C THR A 87 18.86 16.18 -10.79
N GLY A 88 18.95 15.32 -11.80
CA GLY A 88 19.32 15.69 -13.17
C GLY A 88 20.81 15.52 -13.46
N MET A 89 21.58 15.02 -12.50
CA MET A 89 23.02 14.82 -12.65
C MET A 89 23.30 13.61 -13.56
N THR A 90 24.00 13.83 -14.67
CA THR A 90 24.39 12.78 -15.62
C THR A 90 25.87 12.92 -15.96
N GLY A 91 26.60 11.81 -16.03
CA GLY A 91 28.04 11.80 -16.30
C GLY A 91 28.83 11.00 -15.28
N LYS A 92 30.13 11.26 -15.17
CA LYS A 92 31.01 10.64 -14.18
C LYS A 92 30.82 11.29 -12.80
N ALA A 93 31.00 10.52 -11.72
CA ALA A 93 30.87 11.04 -10.36
C ALA A 93 31.80 12.24 -10.09
N ALA A 94 33.03 12.24 -10.63
CA ALA A 94 33.95 13.38 -10.55
C ALA A 94 33.39 14.67 -11.17
N GLN A 95 32.77 14.57 -12.36
CA GLN A 95 32.20 15.72 -13.07
C GLN A 95 30.97 16.28 -12.33
N VAL A 96 30.16 15.38 -11.78
CA VAL A 96 28.97 15.72 -11.01
C VAL A 96 29.33 16.41 -9.70
N LEU A 97 30.41 16.00 -9.05
CA LEU A 97 30.95 16.66 -7.88
C LEU A 97 31.47 18.07 -8.21
N GLU A 98 32.26 18.23 -9.28
CA GLU A 98 32.73 19.55 -9.72
C GLU A 98 31.59 20.49 -10.12
N GLN A 99 30.53 19.96 -10.73
CA GLN A 99 29.33 20.73 -11.06
C GLN A 99 28.62 21.19 -9.78
N PHE A 100 28.48 20.29 -8.81
CA PHE A 100 27.89 20.61 -7.51
C PHE A 100 28.71 21.67 -6.77
N GLU A 101 30.04 21.54 -6.74
CA GLU A 101 30.94 22.56 -6.19
C GLU A 101 30.77 23.90 -6.89
N ARG A 102 30.74 23.93 -8.24
CA ARG A 102 30.56 25.18 -9.00
C ARG A 102 29.22 25.86 -8.75
N GLU A 103 28.14 25.09 -8.59
CA GLU A 103 26.81 25.63 -8.33
C GLU A 103 26.63 26.02 -6.85
N HIS A 104 27.23 25.30 -5.89
CA HIS A 104 27.05 25.54 -4.45
C HIS A 104 28.13 26.41 -3.78
N VAL A 105 29.26 26.71 -4.44
CA VAL A 105 30.24 27.71 -3.96
C VAL A 105 29.66 29.14 -4.04
N ALA A 106 28.65 29.39 -4.87
CA ALA A 106 27.93 30.67 -4.92
C ALA A 106 26.90 30.83 -3.78
N ASP A 107 26.39 29.73 -3.22
CA ASP A 107 25.29 29.70 -2.23
C ASP A 107 25.74 29.29 -0.81
N SER A 108 27.05 29.21 -0.55
CA SER A 108 27.60 28.88 0.78
C SER A 108 27.25 29.90 1.89
N ALA A 109 26.56 31.01 1.57
CA ALA A 109 26.00 31.96 2.53
C ALA A 109 24.48 31.79 2.77
N ALA A 110 23.80 30.94 2.00
CA ALA A 110 22.35 30.75 2.05
C ALA A 110 21.99 29.28 2.34
N LEU A 111 22.30 28.83 3.55
CA LEU A 111 21.53 27.72 4.14
C LEU A 111 20.06 28.16 4.19
N PRO A 112 19.11 27.48 3.49
CA PRO A 112 17.70 27.75 3.70
C PRO A 112 17.33 27.21 5.07
N LYS A 113 17.34 28.09 6.07
CA LYS A 113 16.56 27.92 7.30
C LYS A 113 15.10 27.78 6.89
N GLU A 114 14.46 26.70 7.36
CA GLU A 114 13.02 26.52 7.47
C GLU A 114 12.16 26.97 6.27
N SER A 115 11.60 25.99 5.56
CA SER A 115 10.20 26.11 5.13
C SER A 115 9.32 25.23 6.01
N LEU A 116 9.21 25.62 7.29
CA LEU A 116 8.06 25.31 8.13
C LEU A 116 6.86 26.13 7.59
N GLY A 117 6.43 25.80 6.39
CA GLY A 117 5.38 26.46 5.63
C GLY A 117 4.08 25.70 5.77
N THR A 118 3.46 25.82 6.92
CA THR A 118 2.05 25.55 7.17
C THR A 118 1.19 26.20 6.09
N SER A 119 0.73 25.44 5.10
CA SER A 119 -0.54 25.70 4.44
C SER A 119 -1.51 24.59 4.84
N LEU A 120 -2.19 24.79 5.97
CA LEU A 120 -3.31 23.95 6.42
C LEU A 120 -4.53 24.02 5.46
N LEU A 121 -4.48 24.90 4.46
CA LEU A 121 -5.50 25.02 3.43
C LEU A 121 -5.09 24.21 2.19
N PRO A 122 -5.86 23.18 1.82
CA PRO A 122 -5.57 22.42 0.61
C PRO A 122 -5.72 23.33 -0.61
N ASN A 123 -4.67 23.39 -1.44
CA ASN A 123 -4.69 24.14 -2.69
C ASN A 123 -5.93 23.74 -3.52
N ALA A 124 -6.66 24.72 -4.07
CA ALA A 124 -7.89 24.48 -4.82
C ALA A 124 -7.70 23.42 -5.92
N ARG A 125 -6.53 23.44 -6.61
CA ARG A 125 -6.14 22.46 -7.62
C ARG A 125 -5.92 21.04 -7.07
N ALA A 126 -5.39 20.92 -5.85
CA ALA A 126 -5.22 19.62 -5.18
C ALA A 126 -6.58 19.02 -4.83
N VAL A 127 -7.53 19.86 -4.38
CA VAL A 127 -8.92 19.43 -4.13
C VAL A 127 -9.61 19.00 -5.44
N THR A 128 -9.44 19.75 -6.53
CA THR A 128 -10.04 19.37 -7.82
C THR A 128 -9.46 18.06 -8.35
N ASN A 129 -8.14 17.87 -8.21
CA ASN A 129 -7.48 16.65 -8.64
C ASN A 129 -7.90 15.44 -7.79
N ALA A 130 -8.01 15.60 -6.48
CA ALA A 130 -8.53 14.57 -5.59
C ALA A 130 -9.98 14.21 -5.92
N CYS A 131 -10.82 15.21 -6.18
CA CYS A 131 -12.23 15.01 -6.55
C CYS A 131 -12.37 14.29 -7.90
N ARG A 132 -11.59 14.69 -8.92
CA ARG A 132 -11.54 14.01 -10.21
C ARG A 132 -11.07 12.56 -10.07
N GLN A 133 -10.06 12.33 -9.23
CA GLN A 133 -9.57 10.98 -8.97
C GLN A 133 -10.63 10.12 -8.27
N ALA A 134 -11.35 10.65 -7.27
CA ALA A 134 -12.46 9.97 -6.63
C ALA A 134 -13.59 9.63 -7.64
N LEU A 135 -13.97 10.57 -8.51
CA LEU A 135 -14.96 10.32 -9.56
C LEU A 135 -14.52 9.24 -10.56
N THR A 136 -13.23 9.22 -10.91
CA THR A 136 -12.68 8.20 -11.81
C THR A 136 -12.70 6.81 -11.15
N GLN A 137 -12.46 6.73 -9.84
CA GLN A 137 -12.55 5.49 -9.07
C GLN A 137 -14.00 5.00 -8.91
N ILE A 138 -14.95 5.91 -8.69
CA ILE A 138 -16.38 5.54 -8.68
C ILE A 138 -16.81 5.03 -10.06
N GLY A 139 -16.38 5.72 -11.12
CA GLY A 139 -16.65 5.32 -12.50
C GLY A 139 -16.09 3.96 -12.88
N SER A 140 -14.92 3.58 -12.36
CA SER A 140 -14.34 2.26 -12.60
C SER A 140 -15.00 1.14 -11.79
N MET A 141 -15.62 1.46 -10.64
CA MET A 141 -16.35 0.50 -9.80
C MET A 141 -17.81 0.30 -10.26
N LEU A 142 -18.39 1.28 -10.95
CA LEU A 142 -19.80 1.26 -11.40
C LEU A 142 -20.16 0.03 -12.25
N PRO A 143 -19.35 -0.41 -13.24
CA PRO A 143 -19.65 -1.59 -14.04
C PRO A 143 -19.66 -2.88 -13.22
N VAL A 144 -18.78 -2.99 -12.22
CA VAL A 144 -18.70 -4.14 -11.32
C VAL A 144 -19.93 -4.16 -10.41
N ILE A 145 -20.30 -3.03 -9.83
CA ILE A 145 -21.50 -2.90 -8.97
C ILE A 145 -22.76 -3.21 -9.79
N ALA A 146 -22.91 -2.63 -10.98
CA ALA A 146 -24.04 -2.89 -11.87
C ALA A 146 -24.11 -4.37 -12.28
N GLY A 147 -22.97 -4.97 -12.64
CA GLY A 147 -22.88 -6.39 -12.99
C GLY A 147 -23.28 -7.30 -11.83
N VAL A 148 -22.81 -7.01 -10.62
CA VAL A 148 -23.17 -7.83 -9.45
C VAL A 148 -24.61 -7.61 -9.04
N VAL A 149 -25.13 -6.37 -9.02
CA VAL A 149 -26.55 -6.12 -8.72
C VAL A 149 -27.44 -6.83 -9.74
N PHE A 150 -27.14 -6.73 -11.03
CA PHE A 150 -27.89 -7.43 -12.07
C PHE A 150 -27.82 -8.95 -11.92
N LEU A 151 -26.63 -9.50 -11.66
CA LEU A 151 -26.45 -10.93 -11.47
C LEU A 151 -27.13 -11.42 -10.18
N THR A 152 -27.08 -10.66 -9.09
CA THR A 152 -27.80 -10.98 -7.85
C THR A 152 -29.31 -10.94 -8.08
N GLY A 153 -29.83 -9.94 -8.81
CA GLY A 153 -31.24 -9.89 -9.23
C GLY A 153 -31.65 -11.09 -10.06
N LEU A 154 -30.81 -11.48 -11.04
CA LEU A 154 -31.03 -12.65 -11.88
C LEU A 154 -30.98 -13.95 -11.06
N LEU A 155 -30.01 -14.09 -10.15
CA LEU A 155 -29.92 -15.23 -9.25
C LEU A 155 -31.10 -15.29 -8.28
N THR A 156 -31.58 -14.16 -7.76
CA THR A 156 -32.81 -14.14 -6.93
C THR A 156 -34.07 -14.50 -7.72
N ALA A 157 -34.10 -14.25 -9.04
CA ALA A 157 -35.19 -14.69 -9.90
C ALA A 157 -35.12 -16.21 -10.19
N PHE A 158 -33.92 -16.78 -10.26
CA PHE A 158 -33.68 -18.20 -10.55
C PHE A 158 -33.58 -19.10 -9.31
N ILE A 159 -33.29 -18.56 -8.13
CA ILE A 159 -33.23 -19.29 -6.86
C ILE A 159 -34.58 -19.08 -6.14
N PRO A 160 -35.46 -20.09 -6.11
CA PRO A 160 -36.75 -19.97 -5.45
C PRO A 160 -36.58 -19.68 -3.95
N GLN A 161 -37.38 -18.77 -3.39
CA GLN A 161 -37.45 -18.48 -1.94
C GLN A 161 -37.56 -19.75 -1.09
N ARG A 162 -38.18 -20.82 -1.63
CA ARG A 162 -38.32 -22.12 -0.98
C ARG A 162 -36.99 -22.81 -0.63
N ILE A 163 -35.98 -22.70 -1.51
CA ILE A 163 -34.68 -23.34 -1.26
C ILE A 163 -33.96 -22.61 -0.12
N LEU A 164 -34.08 -21.29 -0.06
CA LEU A 164 -33.48 -20.47 1.00
C LEU A 164 -34.20 -20.66 2.35
N SER A 165 -35.53 -20.69 2.36
CA SER A 165 -36.30 -20.97 3.57
C SER A 165 -36.05 -22.38 4.09
N ASP A 166 -35.92 -23.39 3.22
CA ASP A 166 -35.63 -24.78 3.64
C ASP A 166 -34.15 -24.95 4.05
N PHE A 167 -33.22 -24.21 3.45
CA PHE A 167 -31.80 -24.27 3.78
C PHE A 167 -31.47 -23.53 5.08
N PHE A 168 -32.12 -22.39 5.34
CA PHE A 168 -31.94 -21.58 6.55
C PHE A 168 -33.01 -21.80 7.63
N SER A 169 -34.05 -22.60 7.39
CA SER A 169 -34.94 -23.07 8.45
C SER A 169 -34.21 -24.04 9.38
N GLY A 170 -34.36 -23.82 10.67
CA GLY A 170 -33.68 -24.57 11.73
C GLY A 170 -33.37 -23.69 12.95
N ASN A 171 -32.63 -24.23 13.90
CA ASN A 171 -32.20 -23.50 15.09
C ASN A 171 -31.32 -22.30 14.72
N THR A 172 -31.43 -21.19 15.47
CA THR A 172 -30.66 -19.95 15.25
C THR A 172 -29.16 -20.23 15.07
N LEU A 173 -28.59 -21.13 15.87
CA LEU A 173 -27.18 -21.50 15.81
C LEU A 173 -26.80 -22.25 14.52
N GLN A 174 -27.69 -23.12 14.01
CA GLN A 174 -27.49 -23.79 12.72
C GLN A 174 -27.59 -22.80 11.55
N GLY A 175 -28.53 -21.85 11.63
CA GLY A 175 -28.64 -20.77 10.66
C GLY A 175 -27.36 -19.93 10.60
N VAL A 176 -26.86 -19.50 11.76
CA VAL A 176 -25.60 -18.72 11.86
C VAL A 176 -24.41 -19.48 11.29
N PHE A 177 -24.27 -20.77 11.60
CA PHE A 177 -23.20 -21.60 11.06
C PHE A 177 -23.28 -21.76 9.53
N LYS A 178 -24.47 -22.03 9.00
CA LYS A 178 -24.70 -22.10 7.55
C LYS A 178 -24.43 -20.75 6.88
N GLY A 179 -24.82 -19.64 7.52
CA GLY A 179 -24.55 -18.28 7.04
C GLY A 179 -23.07 -17.97 6.96
N ALA A 180 -22.31 -18.32 8.02
CA ALA A 180 -20.86 -18.16 8.04
C ALA A 180 -20.16 -19.02 6.99
N LEU A 181 -20.59 -20.27 6.78
CA LEU A 181 -20.05 -21.16 5.75
C LEU A 181 -20.26 -20.59 4.35
N VAL A 182 -21.48 -20.16 4.06
CA VAL A 182 -21.84 -19.57 2.77
C VAL A 182 -21.05 -18.28 2.55
N GLY A 183 -20.99 -17.39 3.56
CA GLY A 183 -20.20 -16.16 3.51
C GLY A 183 -18.71 -16.44 3.24
N SER A 184 -18.14 -17.44 3.90
CA SER A 184 -16.73 -17.81 3.76
C SER A 184 -16.31 -18.35 2.38
N LEU A 185 -17.27 -18.88 1.61
CA LEU A 185 -17.02 -19.35 0.24
C LEU A 185 -17.06 -18.20 -0.76
N PHE A 186 -17.83 -17.16 -0.44
CA PHE A 186 -17.94 -16.02 -1.31
C PHE A 186 -16.72 -15.10 -1.17
N THR A 187 -16.26 -14.60 -2.32
CA THR A 187 -15.15 -13.65 -2.40
C THR A 187 -15.54 -12.53 -3.37
N GLY A 188 -15.07 -11.32 -3.10
CA GLY A 188 -15.33 -10.17 -3.95
C GLY A 188 -15.50 -8.88 -3.15
N ASN A 189 -16.12 -7.87 -3.77
CA ASN A 189 -16.35 -6.58 -3.13
C ASN A 189 -17.31 -6.73 -1.93
N PRO A 190 -16.92 -6.29 -0.71
CA PRO A 190 -17.79 -6.29 0.47
C PRO A 190 -19.15 -5.62 0.24
N ALA A 191 -19.26 -4.66 -0.68
CA ALA A 191 -20.51 -4.01 -1.06
C ALA A 191 -21.62 -5.03 -1.44
N ASN A 192 -21.25 -6.11 -2.11
CA ASN A 192 -22.20 -7.14 -2.56
C ASN A 192 -22.80 -7.93 -1.41
N SER A 193 -22.04 -8.12 -0.33
CA SER A 193 -22.51 -8.82 0.87
C SER A 193 -23.68 -8.11 1.53
N TYR A 194 -23.71 -6.76 1.49
CA TYR A 194 -24.82 -5.97 2.01
C TYR A 194 -26.07 -6.07 1.13
N VAL A 195 -25.92 -6.08 -0.20
CA VAL A 195 -27.05 -6.24 -1.14
C VAL A 195 -27.71 -7.61 -0.93
N ILE A 196 -26.90 -8.67 -0.88
CA ILE A 196 -27.38 -10.03 -0.63
C ILE A 196 -27.99 -10.12 0.78
N GLY A 197 -27.31 -9.57 1.79
CA GLY A 197 -27.79 -9.56 3.16
C GLY A 197 -29.17 -8.91 3.31
N LYS A 198 -29.40 -7.77 2.65
CA LYS A 198 -30.72 -7.14 2.61
C LYS A 198 -31.76 -8.07 1.98
N SER A 199 -31.46 -8.69 0.85
CA SER A 199 -32.39 -9.62 0.18
C SER A 199 -32.75 -10.80 1.09
N LEU A 200 -31.80 -11.32 1.86
CA LEU A 200 -32.06 -12.39 2.84
C LEU A 200 -32.96 -11.92 4.00
N LEU A 201 -32.76 -10.69 4.50
CA LEU A 201 -33.63 -10.10 5.53
C LEU A 201 -35.06 -9.88 5.02
N ASP A 202 -35.21 -9.36 3.80
CA ASP A 202 -36.53 -9.15 3.17
C ASP A 202 -37.29 -10.48 2.96
N GLN A 203 -36.56 -11.60 2.90
CA GLN A 203 -37.11 -12.96 2.81
C GLN A 203 -37.40 -13.59 4.20
N GLY A 204 -37.23 -12.85 5.30
CA GLY A 204 -37.52 -13.31 6.65
C GLY A 204 -36.42 -14.17 7.29
N ILE A 205 -35.21 -14.21 6.71
CA ILE A 205 -34.08 -14.91 7.30
C ILE A 205 -33.58 -14.12 8.52
N GLY A 206 -33.32 -14.83 9.63
CA GLY A 206 -32.93 -14.22 10.90
C GLY A 206 -31.68 -13.34 10.80
N ILE A 207 -31.71 -12.19 11.47
CA ILE A 207 -30.66 -11.18 11.38
C ILE A 207 -29.27 -11.70 11.75
N GLY A 208 -29.19 -12.65 12.70
CA GLY A 208 -27.93 -13.29 13.06
C GLY A 208 -27.28 -14.07 11.93
N VAL A 209 -28.08 -14.74 11.10
CA VAL A 209 -27.58 -15.47 9.92
C VAL A 209 -26.93 -14.50 8.93
N VAL A 210 -27.58 -13.36 8.72
CA VAL A 210 -27.12 -12.31 7.80
C VAL A 210 -25.85 -11.64 8.32
N ILE A 211 -25.77 -11.34 9.61
CA ILE A 211 -24.56 -10.79 10.25
C ILE A 211 -23.38 -11.77 10.08
N ALA A 212 -23.60 -13.06 10.36
CA ALA A 212 -22.57 -14.09 10.23
C ALA A 212 -22.06 -14.19 8.78
N LEU A 213 -22.98 -14.13 7.81
CA LEU A 213 -22.66 -14.15 6.39
C LEU A 213 -21.80 -12.94 5.98
N ILE A 214 -22.20 -11.73 6.34
CA ILE A 214 -21.47 -10.50 5.97
C ILE A 214 -20.09 -10.48 6.63
N CYS A 215 -20.01 -10.83 7.92
CA CYS A 215 -18.73 -10.88 8.64
C CYS A 215 -17.79 -11.95 8.05
N ALA A 216 -18.30 -13.15 7.79
CA ALA A 216 -17.49 -14.23 7.23
C ALA A 216 -17.02 -13.91 5.80
N TRP A 217 -17.85 -13.27 4.97
CA TRP A 217 -17.49 -12.88 3.60
C TRP A 217 -16.22 -12.04 3.53
N VAL A 218 -16.06 -11.08 4.43
CA VAL A 218 -14.92 -10.15 4.40
C VAL A 218 -13.70 -10.73 5.11
N THR A 219 -13.91 -11.53 6.15
CA THR A 219 -12.83 -11.96 7.04
C THR A 219 -12.29 -13.35 6.74
N VAL A 220 -13.13 -14.23 6.18
CA VAL A 220 -12.83 -15.64 5.97
C VAL A 220 -12.61 -15.90 4.48
N GLY A 221 -11.37 -15.75 4.03
CA GLY A 221 -11.01 -15.92 2.62
C GLY A 221 -10.59 -17.34 2.28
N ILE A 222 -11.53 -18.29 2.11
CA ILE A 222 -11.17 -19.66 1.67
C ILE A 222 -10.49 -19.63 0.29
N VAL A 223 -10.99 -18.78 -0.60
CA VAL A 223 -10.42 -18.62 -1.94
C VAL A 223 -9.00 -18.04 -1.90
N GLN A 224 -8.69 -17.23 -0.87
CA GLN A 224 -7.39 -16.57 -0.71
C GLN A 224 -6.38 -17.42 0.09
N LEU A 225 -6.79 -18.56 0.67
CA LEU A 225 -5.92 -19.46 1.43
C LEU A 225 -4.62 -19.85 0.71
N PRO A 226 -4.62 -20.21 -0.58
CA PRO A 226 -3.37 -20.57 -1.27
C PRO A 226 -2.38 -19.42 -1.30
N ALA A 227 -2.85 -18.20 -1.63
CA ALA A 227 -2.03 -17.00 -1.67
C ALA A 227 -1.50 -16.62 -0.28
N GLU A 228 -2.36 -16.65 0.74
CA GLU A 228 -1.96 -16.38 2.13
C GLU A 228 -0.95 -17.41 2.65
N SER A 229 -1.16 -18.69 2.33
CA SER A 229 -0.27 -19.77 2.75
C SER A 229 1.12 -19.69 2.11
N ALA A 230 1.21 -19.19 0.88
CA ALA A 230 2.46 -18.96 0.18
C ALA A 230 3.23 -17.74 0.73
N ALA A 231 2.52 -16.70 1.17
CA ALA A 231 3.13 -15.46 1.67
C ALA A 231 3.51 -15.50 3.16
N LEU A 232 2.64 -16.06 4.02
CA LEU A 232 2.75 -15.98 5.48
C LEU A 232 2.95 -17.34 6.15
N GLY A 233 2.92 -18.43 5.38
CA GLY A 233 3.05 -19.80 5.85
C GLY A 233 1.72 -20.46 6.21
N LYS A 234 1.64 -21.76 5.92
CA LYS A 234 0.41 -22.57 6.05
C LYS A 234 -0.23 -22.53 7.45
N ARG A 235 0.59 -22.59 8.51
CA ARG A 235 0.08 -22.59 9.90
C ARG A 235 -0.62 -21.28 10.25
N PHE A 236 -0.05 -20.16 9.82
CA PHE A 236 -0.63 -18.83 10.06
C PHE A 236 -1.93 -18.64 9.26
N ALA A 237 -1.91 -18.97 7.97
CA ALA A 237 -3.07 -18.80 7.11
C ALA A 237 -4.28 -19.61 7.60
N VAL A 238 -4.07 -20.88 7.99
CA VAL A 238 -5.15 -21.73 8.54
C VAL A 238 -5.65 -21.21 9.88
N ALA A 239 -4.74 -20.86 10.81
CA ALA A 239 -5.12 -20.36 12.13
C ALA A 239 -5.92 -19.07 12.05
N ARG A 240 -5.50 -18.12 11.20
CA ARG A 240 -6.23 -16.86 10.96
C ARG A 240 -7.64 -17.13 10.45
N ASN A 241 -7.77 -17.92 9.38
CA ASN A 241 -9.06 -18.16 8.74
C ASN A 241 -10.04 -18.86 9.69
N PHE A 242 -9.55 -19.86 10.42
CA PHE A 242 -10.34 -20.58 11.42
C PHE A 242 -10.78 -19.67 12.57
N LEU A 243 -9.89 -18.82 13.08
CA LEU A 243 -10.22 -17.88 14.15
C LEU A 243 -11.22 -16.82 13.67
N CYS A 244 -11.04 -16.27 12.46
CA CYS A 244 -11.99 -15.35 11.85
C CYS A 244 -13.38 -15.98 11.67
N PHE A 245 -13.43 -17.26 11.28
CA PHE A 245 -14.69 -17.99 11.14
C PHE A 245 -15.42 -18.12 12.49
N ILE A 246 -14.72 -18.55 13.54
CA ILE A 246 -15.30 -18.64 14.90
C ILE A 246 -15.75 -17.26 15.40
N LEU A 247 -14.92 -16.24 15.22
CA LEU A 247 -15.25 -14.88 15.66
C LEU A 247 -16.47 -14.33 14.92
N SER A 248 -16.62 -14.59 13.62
CA SER A 248 -17.79 -14.15 12.86
C SER A 248 -19.10 -14.74 13.41
N MET A 249 -19.08 -16.03 13.77
CA MET A 249 -20.20 -16.70 14.43
C MET A 249 -20.45 -16.15 15.84
N GLY A 250 -19.39 -15.87 16.61
CA GLY A 250 -19.49 -15.25 17.93
C GLY A 250 -20.12 -13.86 17.88
N ILE A 251 -19.69 -13.01 16.95
CA ILE A 251 -20.25 -11.67 16.74
C ILE A 251 -21.74 -11.75 16.43
N ALA A 252 -22.14 -12.66 15.53
CA ALA A 252 -23.54 -12.85 15.17
C ALA A 252 -24.39 -13.30 16.36
N LEU A 253 -23.93 -14.25 17.16
CA LEU A 253 -24.65 -14.75 18.33
C LEU A 253 -24.76 -13.68 19.43
N VAL A 254 -23.69 -12.92 19.67
CA VAL A 254 -23.72 -11.81 20.63
C VAL A 254 -24.71 -10.74 20.19
N MET A 255 -24.72 -10.36 18.91
CA MET A 255 -25.66 -9.37 18.39
C MET A 255 -27.11 -9.83 18.50
N VAL A 256 -27.39 -11.10 18.19
CA VAL A 256 -28.74 -11.67 18.38
C VAL A 256 -29.12 -11.72 19.86
N GLY A 257 -28.18 -12.03 20.76
CA GLY A 257 -28.46 -12.07 22.20
C GLY A 257 -28.70 -10.69 22.84
N ILE A 258 -28.30 -9.61 22.16
CA ILE A 258 -28.53 -8.22 22.63
C ILE A 258 -29.89 -7.69 22.15
N MET A 259 -30.43 -8.20 21.04
CA MET A 259 -31.71 -7.77 20.45
C MET A 259 -32.89 -8.55 21.03
#